data_AF-A0A523Z6F9-F1
#
_entry.id   AF-A0A523Z6F9-F1
#
_cell.length_a   1.000
_cell.length_b   1.000
_cell.length_c   1.000
_cell.angle_alpha   90.00
_cell.angle_beta   90.00
_cell.angle_gamma   90.00
#
_symmetry.space_group_name_H-M   'P 1'
#
loop_
_entity.id
_entity.type
_entity.pdbx_description
1 polymer ?
#
loop_
_entity_poly.entity_id
_entity_poly.type
_entity_poly.pdbx_seq_one_letter_code
_entity_poly.pdbx_strand_id
1 'polypeptide(L)'
;MKLQSKNQALVWGSLLIIFGVVGLVESFTDLSTWAWVAILAASGLGIFGIYLRDRAEWWPLIPAYALWAVAGLLTLVELNVLDGEFLAAYVLSAIALPFIVVFLRDRSQWWALIPAYVLLAVAAMILLSETVLLPDAFEATFVLTAIALPFLVVYLRNRAQWWPLIPAYVLLSIGIMIPLEELGVLSDFLVPAYVMFVIAIPFFVVYIRNPKQWWPLIPGGIMTAIGLSFLLVEAFQYVFPALVILVGFWILIRSFTRKEPLGDEPSLPAEVGEGDLQSDE
;
A
#
# COMPACT_ATOMS: atom_id res chain seq x y z
N MET A 1 11.15 -23.15 -34.78
CA MET A 1 12.39 -22.93 -34.00
C MET A 1 13.31 -22.04 -34.82
N LYS A 2 13.35 -20.72 -34.54
CA LYS A 2 14.20 -19.78 -35.30
C LYS A 2 15.66 -20.04 -34.92
N LEU A 3 16.49 -20.34 -35.91
CA LEU A 3 17.94 -20.54 -35.77
C LEU A 3 18.54 -19.30 -35.08
N GLN A 4 18.97 -19.44 -33.82
CA GLN A 4 19.85 -18.46 -33.18
C GLN A 4 21.08 -18.32 -34.06
N SER A 5 21.43 -17.07 -34.44
CA SER A 5 22.61 -16.84 -35.25
C SER A 5 23.85 -17.35 -34.50
N LYS A 6 24.81 -17.93 -35.22
CA LYS A 6 26.08 -18.45 -34.68
C LYS A 6 26.77 -17.47 -33.71
N ASN A 7 26.52 -16.17 -33.88
CA ASN A 7 26.99 -15.08 -33.01
C ASN A 7 26.33 -15.08 -31.62
N GLN A 8 25.04 -15.41 -31.49
CA GLN A 8 24.38 -15.47 -30.19
C GLN A 8 24.92 -16.60 -29.32
N ALA A 9 25.11 -17.80 -29.89
CA ALA A 9 25.69 -18.91 -29.15
C ALA A 9 27.12 -18.60 -28.65
N LEU A 10 27.91 -17.88 -29.46
CA LEU A 10 29.26 -17.47 -29.12
C LEU A 10 29.26 -16.41 -28.00
N VAL A 11 28.36 -15.43 -28.06
CA VAL A 11 28.20 -14.41 -26.99
C VAL A 11 27.79 -15.07 -25.67
N TRP A 12 26.77 -15.94 -25.69
CA TRP A 12 26.33 -16.65 -24.49
C TRP A 12 27.39 -17.60 -23.92
N GLY A 13 28.10 -18.32 -24.80
CA GLY A 13 29.21 -19.18 -24.40
C GLY A 13 30.36 -18.41 -23.75
N SER A 14 30.76 -17.28 -24.34
CA SER A 14 31.79 -16.40 -23.76
C SER A 14 31.36 -15.82 -22.40
N LEU A 15 30.10 -15.36 -22.28
CA LEU A 15 29.57 -14.84 -21.01
C LEU A 15 29.59 -15.90 -19.90
N LEU A 16 29.16 -17.13 -20.20
CA LEU A 16 29.18 -18.24 -19.24
C LEU A 16 30.60 -18.61 -18.81
N ILE A 17 31.57 -18.63 -19.74
CA ILE A 17 32.97 -18.89 -19.40
C ILE A 17 33.52 -17.79 -18.49
N ILE A 18 33.30 -16.51 -18.83
CA ILE A 18 33.76 -15.39 -18.01
C ILE A 18 33.14 -15.45 -16.62
N PHE A 19 31.83 -15.65 -16.52
CA PHE A 19 31.13 -15.75 -15.26
C PHE A 19 31.61 -16.95 -14.42
N GLY A 20 31.81 -18.12 -15.06
CA GLY A 20 32.33 -19.31 -14.41
C GLY A 20 33.77 -19.14 -13.92
N VAL A 21 34.64 -18.47 -14.69
CA VAL A 21 36.02 -18.17 -14.27
C VAL A 21 36.02 -17.20 -13.09
N VAL A 22 35.22 -16.14 -13.13
CA VAL A 22 35.11 -15.18 -12.02
C VAL A 22 34.61 -15.87 -10.75
N GLY A 23 33.54 -16.68 -10.85
CA GLY A 23 33.02 -17.44 -9.70
C GLY A 23 34.00 -18.49 -9.17
N LEU A 24 34.79 -19.11 -10.05
CA LEU A 24 35.85 -20.03 -9.63
C LEU A 24 36.95 -19.27 -8.87
N VAL A 25 37.39 -18.12 -9.38
CA VAL A 25 38.39 -17.27 -8.70
C VAL A 25 37.88 -16.84 -7.33
N GLU A 26 36.63 -16.37 -7.23
CA GLU A 26 36.02 -16.00 -5.94
C GLU A 26 35.99 -17.16 -4.95
N SER A 27 35.75 -18.38 -5.42
CA SER A 27 35.77 -19.57 -4.55
C SER A 27 37.15 -19.87 -3.93
N PHE A 28 38.24 -19.35 -4.49
CA PHE A 28 39.61 -19.59 -4.00
C PHE A 28 40.27 -18.36 -3.40
N THR A 29 39.88 -17.18 -3.87
CA THR A 29 40.41 -15.90 -3.45
C THR A 29 39.21 -15.04 -3.11
N ASP A 30 38.90 -14.86 -1.83
CA ASP A 30 37.87 -13.92 -1.38
C ASP A 30 38.14 -12.56 -2.04
N LEU A 31 37.39 -12.25 -3.10
CA LEU A 31 37.62 -11.06 -3.90
C LEU A 31 37.22 -9.85 -3.07
N SER A 32 38.10 -8.85 -3.01
CA SER A 32 37.77 -7.61 -2.30
C SER A 32 36.64 -6.86 -3.02
N THR A 33 35.88 -6.03 -2.29
CA THR A 33 34.85 -5.15 -2.86
C THR A 33 35.40 -4.32 -4.03
N TRP A 34 36.64 -3.83 -3.91
CA TRP A 34 37.31 -3.06 -4.96
C TRP A 34 37.58 -3.87 -6.24
N ALA A 35 37.87 -5.17 -6.12
CA ALA A 35 37.99 -6.05 -7.28
C ALA A 35 36.63 -6.17 -8.00
N TRP A 36 35.54 -6.34 -7.24
CA TRP A 36 34.18 -6.36 -7.79
C TRP A 36 33.80 -5.04 -8.47
N VAL A 37 34.10 -3.90 -7.83
CA VAL A 37 33.90 -2.57 -8.43
C VAL A 37 34.65 -2.46 -9.76
N ALA A 38 35.92 -2.86 -9.81
CA ALA A 38 36.73 -2.81 -11.03
C ALA A 38 36.16 -3.72 -12.14
N ILE A 39 35.76 -4.95 -11.82
CA ILE A 39 35.16 -5.90 -12.77
C ILE A 39 33.86 -5.35 -13.34
N LEU A 40 32.96 -4.83 -12.49
CA LEU A 40 31.67 -4.28 -12.90
C LEU A 40 31.85 -3.01 -13.74
N ALA A 41 32.74 -2.10 -13.32
CA ALA A 41 33.03 -0.86 -14.06
C ALA A 41 33.63 -1.14 -15.44
N ALA A 42 34.61 -2.06 -15.53
CA ALA A 42 35.23 -2.47 -16.79
C ALA A 42 34.25 -3.20 -17.71
N SER A 43 33.41 -4.07 -17.15
CA SER A 43 32.36 -4.77 -17.90
C SER A 43 31.32 -3.79 -18.46
N GLY A 44 30.88 -2.83 -17.65
CA GLY A 44 29.99 -1.75 -18.08
C GLY A 44 30.59 -0.91 -19.21
N LEU A 45 31.89 -0.59 -19.12
CA LEU A 45 32.63 0.12 -20.17
C LEU A 45 32.73 -0.70 -21.46
N GLY A 46 32.96 -2.01 -21.37
CA GLY A 46 32.98 -2.91 -22.51
C GLY A 46 31.64 -2.97 -23.25
N ILE A 47 30.54 -3.12 -22.52
CA ILE A 47 29.17 -3.12 -23.08
C ILE A 47 28.83 -1.74 -23.66
N PHE A 48 29.18 -0.66 -22.96
CA PHE A 48 29.01 0.70 -23.47
C PHE A 48 29.80 0.92 -24.77
N GLY A 49 30.99 0.32 -24.90
CA GLY A 49 31.75 0.30 -26.15
C GLY A 49 31.02 -0.35 -27.32
N ILE A 50 30.16 -1.35 -27.08
CA ILE A 50 29.29 -1.94 -28.10
C ILE A 50 28.26 -0.90 -28.57
N TYR A 51 27.62 -0.19 -27.65
CA TYR A 51 26.70 0.90 -27.97
C TYR A 51 27.36 2.03 -28.79
N LEU A 52 28.63 2.35 -28.49
CA LEU A 52 29.35 3.39 -29.23
C LEU A 52 29.61 3.02 -30.70
N ARG A 53 29.67 1.73 -31.04
CA ARG A 53 29.87 1.25 -32.42
C ARG A 53 28.60 1.36 -33.25
N ASP A 54 27.45 1.02 -32.67
CA ASP A 54 26.17 1.20 -33.32
C ASP A 54 25.16 1.82 -32.35
N ARG A 55 25.00 3.15 -32.48
CA ARG A 55 24.09 3.92 -31.63
C ARG A 55 22.61 3.62 -31.94
N ALA A 56 22.31 2.95 -33.06
CA ALA A 56 20.95 2.53 -33.36
C ALA A 56 20.48 1.44 -32.39
N GLU A 57 21.39 0.56 -31.94
CA GLU A 57 21.09 -0.48 -30.96
C GLU A 57 21.14 0.07 -29.52
N TRP A 58 19.97 0.30 -28.93
CA TRP A 58 19.86 0.92 -27.60
C TRP A 58 19.97 -0.06 -26.43
N TRP A 59 19.73 -1.34 -26.67
CA TRP A 59 19.69 -2.37 -25.63
C TRP A 59 20.97 -2.47 -24.77
N PRO A 60 22.21 -2.24 -25.27
CA PRO A 60 23.42 -2.36 -24.44
C PRO A 60 23.52 -1.27 -23.36
N LEU A 61 22.79 -0.16 -23.51
CA LEU A 61 22.79 0.91 -22.50
C LEU A 61 22.23 0.45 -21.16
N ILE A 62 21.22 -0.42 -21.16
CA ILE A 62 20.57 -0.86 -19.92
C ILE A 62 21.51 -1.73 -19.08
N PRO A 63 22.14 -2.80 -19.62
CA PRO A 63 23.13 -3.57 -18.86
C PRO A 63 24.36 -2.74 -18.47
N ALA A 64 24.87 -1.89 -19.35
CA ALA A 64 26.01 -1.02 -19.03
C ALA A 64 25.68 -0.10 -17.84
N TYR A 65 24.50 0.53 -17.88
CA TYR A 65 23.99 1.35 -16.79
C TYR A 65 23.85 0.55 -15.50
N ALA A 66 23.23 -0.63 -15.54
CA ALA A 66 23.02 -1.46 -14.36
C ALA A 66 24.34 -1.85 -13.70
N LEU A 67 25.35 -2.25 -14.49
CA LEU A 67 26.68 -2.57 -13.98
C LEU A 67 27.34 -1.37 -13.30
N TRP A 68 27.23 -0.18 -13.90
CA TRP A 68 27.77 1.05 -13.31
C TRP A 68 27.00 1.51 -12.07
N ALA A 69 25.69 1.33 -12.03
CA ALA A 69 24.88 1.62 -10.84
C ALA A 69 25.27 0.71 -9.68
N VAL A 70 25.48 -0.59 -9.92
CA VAL A 70 25.95 -1.52 -8.88
C VAL A 70 27.39 -1.23 -8.47
N ALA A 71 28.29 -0.95 -9.42
CA ALA A 71 29.67 -0.55 -9.12
C ALA A 71 29.71 0.73 -8.27
N GLY A 72 28.87 1.72 -8.60
CA GLY A 72 28.71 2.95 -7.83
C GLY A 72 28.16 2.70 -6.43
N LEU A 73 27.14 1.84 -6.29
CA LEU A 73 26.62 1.42 -4.99
C LEU A 73 27.72 0.81 -4.12
N LEU A 74 28.44 -0.19 -4.63
CA LEU A 74 29.53 -0.85 -3.89
C LEU A 74 30.62 0.14 -3.51
N THR A 75 31.00 1.04 -4.41
CA THR A 75 32.01 2.08 -4.13
C THR A 75 31.56 2.98 -2.99
N LEU A 76 30.32 3.46 -3.03
CA LEU A 76 29.82 4.42 -2.04
C LEU A 76 29.57 3.76 -0.67
N VAL A 77 29.16 2.49 -0.64
CA VAL A 77 29.04 1.70 0.59
C VAL A 77 30.42 1.46 1.21
N GLU A 78 31.41 1.04 0.40
CA GLU A 78 32.79 0.80 0.86
C GLU A 78 33.46 2.08 1.40
N LEU A 79 33.13 3.24 0.82
CA LEU A 79 33.59 4.55 1.30
C LEU A 79 32.82 5.07 2.53
N ASN A 80 31.87 4.31 3.08
CA ASN A 80 30.96 4.71 4.15
C ASN A 80 30.20 6.02 3.84
N VAL A 81 29.89 6.26 2.57
CA VAL A 81 29.08 7.41 2.12
C VAL A 81 27.58 7.06 2.10
N LEU A 82 27.25 5.79 1.80
CA LEU A 82 25.87 5.30 1.80
C LEU A 82 25.65 4.29 2.92
N ASP A 83 24.80 4.66 3.87
CA ASP A 83 24.23 3.83 4.91
C ASP A 83 22.72 4.06 5.02
N GLY A 84 22.01 3.17 5.71
CA GLY A 84 20.58 3.29 6.03
C GLY A 84 19.70 3.81 4.88
N GLU A 85 19.07 4.97 5.12
CA GLU A 85 18.15 5.64 4.20
C GLU A 85 18.82 6.10 2.90
N PHE A 86 20.08 6.56 2.95
CA PHE A 86 20.81 7.01 1.76
C PHE A 86 21.05 5.85 0.79
N LEU A 87 21.30 4.65 1.30
CA LEU A 87 21.42 3.45 0.47
C LEU A 87 20.12 3.17 -0.28
N ALA A 88 18.98 3.19 0.41
CA ALA A 88 17.67 2.97 -0.21
C ALA A 88 17.35 4.06 -1.26
N ALA A 89 17.60 5.33 -0.93
CA ALA A 89 17.42 6.46 -1.84
C ALA A 89 18.32 6.36 -3.08
N TYR A 90 19.57 5.93 -2.92
CA TYR A 90 20.48 5.67 -4.04
C TYR A 90 19.93 4.60 -4.96
N VAL A 91 19.51 3.45 -4.42
CA VAL A 91 19.00 2.33 -5.22
C VAL A 91 17.77 2.75 -6.03
N LEU A 92 16.81 3.43 -5.40
CA LEU A 92 15.62 3.92 -6.10
C LEU A 92 15.95 4.95 -7.18
N SER A 93 16.86 5.89 -6.88
CA SER A 93 17.33 6.89 -7.85
C SER A 93 18.07 6.25 -9.02
N ALA A 94 18.86 5.20 -8.75
CA ALA A 94 19.54 4.44 -9.77
C ALA A 94 18.54 3.70 -10.68
N ILE A 95 17.51 3.07 -10.11
CA ILE A 95 16.46 2.41 -10.91
C ILE A 95 15.66 3.44 -11.73
N ALA A 96 15.53 4.68 -11.26
CA ALA A 96 14.84 5.76 -11.99
C ALA A 96 15.60 6.25 -13.24
N LEU A 97 16.94 6.23 -13.21
CA LEU A 97 17.78 6.82 -14.26
C LEU A 97 17.55 6.21 -15.67
N PRO A 98 17.43 4.88 -15.87
CA PRO A 98 17.10 4.30 -17.17
C PRO A 98 15.83 4.89 -17.79
N PHE A 99 14.80 5.12 -17.00
CA PHE A 99 13.55 5.71 -17.47
C PHE A 99 13.73 7.17 -17.91
N ILE A 100 14.56 7.94 -17.19
CA ILE A 100 14.95 9.30 -17.57
C ILE A 100 15.71 9.26 -18.90
N VAL A 101 16.68 8.34 -19.06
CA VAL A 101 17.45 8.19 -20.31
C VAL A 101 16.54 7.84 -21.49
N VAL A 102 15.57 6.93 -21.31
CA VAL A 102 14.57 6.59 -22.34
C VAL A 102 13.82 7.84 -22.80
N PHE A 103 13.33 8.66 -21.86
CA PHE A 103 12.64 9.91 -22.20
C PHE A 103 13.56 10.95 -22.87
N LEU A 104 14.79 11.11 -22.38
CA LEU A 104 15.73 12.08 -22.96
C LEU A 104 16.14 11.70 -24.39
N ARG A 105 16.23 10.41 -24.69
CA ARG A 105 16.53 9.88 -26.02
C ARG A 105 15.36 10.07 -26.98
N ASP A 106 14.15 9.75 -26.56
CA ASP A 106 12.95 9.91 -27.36
C ASP A 106 11.82 10.53 -26.53
N ARG A 107 11.57 11.81 -26.79
CA ARG A 107 10.53 12.59 -26.09
C ARG A 107 9.11 12.09 -26.38
N SER A 108 8.93 11.25 -27.39
CA SER A 108 7.67 10.54 -27.63
C SER A 108 7.39 9.48 -26.55
N GLN A 109 8.43 8.93 -25.90
CA GLN A 109 8.36 7.95 -24.81
C GLN A 109 8.15 8.62 -23.45
N TRP A 110 7.26 9.61 -23.38
CA TRP A 110 6.99 10.38 -22.17
C TRP A 110 6.43 9.54 -21.00
N TRP A 111 5.84 8.38 -21.29
CA TRP A 111 5.35 7.45 -20.27
C TRP A 111 6.46 7.03 -19.29
N ALA A 112 7.72 7.01 -19.73
CA ALA A 112 8.86 6.65 -18.89
C ALA A 112 9.08 7.63 -17.73
N LEU A 113 8.61 8.88 -17.86
CA LEU A 113 8.66 9.83 -16.75
C LEU A 113 7.78 9.43 -15.57
N ILE A 114 6.74 8.62 -15.78
CA ILE A 114 5.85 8.19 -14.69
C ILE A 114 6.61 7.29 -13.71
N PRO A 115 7.21 6.15 -14.13
CA PRO A 115 8.04 5.35 -13.23
C PRO A 115 9.23 6.12 -12.64
N ALA A 116 9.93 6.93 -13.46
CA ALA A 116 11.06 7.73 -12.98
C ALA A 116 10.64 8.66 -11.84
N TYR A 117 9.54 9.37 -12.02
CA TYR A 117 9.01 10.30 -11.03
C TYR A 117 8.62 9.58 -9.74
N VAL A 118 7.88 8.46 -9.84
CA VAL A 118 7.46 7.69 -8.67
C VAL A 118 8.65 7.19 -7.87
N LEU A 119 9.65 6.62 -8.53
CA LEU A 119 10.87 6.14 -7.88
C LEU A 119 11.64 7.28 -7.19
N LEU A 120 11.77 8.43 -7.84
CA LEU A 120 12.42 9.60 -7.25
C LEU A 120 11.59 10.22 -6.12
N ALA A 121 10.27 10.20 -6.20
CA ALA A 121 9.40 10.66 -5.12
C ALA A 121 9.55 9.78 -3.88
N VAL A 122 9.60 8.46 -4.04
CA VAL A 122 9.86 7.53 -2.92
C VAL A 122 11.29 7.71 -2.39
N ALA A 123 12.28 7.88 -3.26
CA ALA A 123 13.65 8.20 -2.82
C ALA A 123 13.70 9.50 -2.01
N ALA A 124 12.98 10.54 -2.45
CA ALA A 124 12.90 11.81 -1.74
C ALA A 124 12.17 11.67 -0.40
N MET A 125 11.11 10.86 -0.34
CA MET A 125 10.40 10.55 0.91
C MET A 125 11.35 9.92 1.93
N ILE A 126 12.11 8.89 1.53
CA ILE A 126 13.08 8.21 2.39
C ILE A 126 14.18 9.16 2.89
N LEU A 127 14.57 10.18 2.11
CA LEU A 127 15.54 11.18 2.57
C LEU A 127 14.92 12.24 3.49
N LEU A 128 13.59 12.32 3.53
CA LEU A 128 12.84 13.29 4.31
C LEU A 128 12.25 12.70 5.59
N SER A 129 12.12 11.37 5.72
CA SER A 129 11.50 10.67 6.86
C SER A 129 12.15 11.03 8.20
N GLU A 130 13.49 11.11 8.25
CA GLU A 130 14.18 11.51 9.48
C GLU A 130 14.23 13.03 9.74
N THR A 131 13.61 13.84 8.87
CA THR A 131 13.64 15.30 8.98
C THR A 131 12.37 15.86 9.63
N VAL A 132 12.50 17.00 10.31
CA VAL A 132 11.35 17.75 10.86
C VAL A 132 10.34 18.18 9.78
N LEU A 133 10.72 18.11 8.49
CA LEU A 133 9.85 18.47 7.37
C LEU A 133 8.76 17.43 7.10
N LEU A 134 8.97 16.17 7.49
CA LEU A 134 8.06 15.06 7.18
C LEU A 134 7.85 14.17 8.41
N PRO A 135 6.92 14.52 9.32
CA PRO A 135 6.61 13.66 10.46
C PRO A 135 6.11 12.29 9.98
N ASP A 136 6.41 11.22 10.72
CA ASP A 136 6.07 9.83 10.40
C ASP A 136 4.61 9.65 9.96
N ALA A 137 3.67 10.35 10.62
CA ALA A 137 2.24 10.31 10.30
C ALA A 137 1.91 10.79 8.86
N PHE A 138 2.77 11.61 8.25
CA PHE A 138 2.55 12.21 6.93
C PHE A 138 3.35 11.53 5.81
N GLU A 139 4.18 10.54 6.12
CA GLU A 139 4.95 9.77 5.15
C GLU A 139 4.07 9.17 4.04
N ALA A 140 3.02 8.44 4.45
CA ALA A 140 2.07 7.85 3.52
C ALA A 140 1.30 8.92 2.73
N THR A 141 0.98 10.07 3.35
CA THR A 141 0.34 11.21 2.67
C THR A 141 1.22 11.75 1.55
N PHE A 142 2.50 11.93 1.84
CA PHE A 142 3.49 12.42 0.87
C PHE A 142 3.61 11.46 -0.31
N VAL A 143 3.81 10.17 -0.04
CA VAL A 143 3.98 9.17 -1.11
C VAL A 143 2.75 9.10 -2.00
N LEU A 144 1.55 8.97 -1.41
CA LEU A 144 0.31 8.88 -2.18
C LEU A 144 0.06 10.14 -3.01
N THR A 145 0.26 11.31 -2.42
CA THR A 145 0.08 12.61 -3.12
C THR A 145 1.11 12.77 -4.24
N ALA A 146 2.37 12.41 -3.98
CA ALA A 146 3.41 12.46 -4.99
C ALA A 146 3.10 11.52 -6.16
N ILE A 147 2.71 10.26 -5.90
CA ILE A 147 2.34 9.31 -6.96
C ILE A 147 1.12 9.78 -7.76
N ALA A 148 0.22 10.57 -7.18
CA ALA A 148 -0.91 11.14 -7.91
C ALA A 148 -0.50 12.18 -8.97
N LEU A 149 0.59 12.92 -8.74
CA LEU A 149 1.05 14.01 -9.62
C LEU A 149 1.32 13.58 -11.07
N PRO A 150 2.06 12.50 -11.38
CA PRO A 150 2.27 12.09 -12.76
C PRO A 150 0.96 11.79 -13.50
N PHE A 151 -0.04 11.21 -12.83
CA PHE A 151 -1.37 10.99 -13.42
C PHE A 151 -2.09 12.30 -13.73
N LEU A 152 -2.02 13.29 -12.82
CA LEU A 152 -2.54 14.63 -13.10
C LEU A 152 -1.84 15.26 -14.31
N VAL A 153 -0.51 15.15 -14.41
CA VAL A 153 0.25 15.65 -15.57
C VAL A 153 -0.22 14.97 -16.87
N VAL A 154 -0.49 13.67 -16.87
CA VAL A 154 -1.04 12.98 -18.06
C VAL A 154 -2.36 13.61 -18.50
N TYR A 155 -3.28 13.82 -17.56
CA TYR A 155 -4.57 14.45 -17.86
C TYR A 155 -4.44 15.90 -18.32
N LEU A 156 -3.56 16.68 -17.68
CA LEU A 156 -3.31 18.08 -18.06
C LEU A 156 -2.72 18.19 -19.47
N ARG A 157 -1.89 17.22 -19.87
CA ARG A 157 -1.27 17.18 -21.21
C ARG A 157 -2.27 16.82 -22.30
N ASN A 158 -3.18 15.88 -22.02
CA ASN A 158 -4.22 15.51 -22.97
C ASN A 158 -5.56 15.28 -22.24
N ARG A 159 -6.39 16.33 -22.21
CA ARG A 159 -7.71 16.29 -21.56
C ARG A 159 -8.67 15.27 -22.16
N ALA A 160 -8.43 14.81 -23.39
CA ALA A 160 -9.21 13.72 -23.98
C ALA A 160 -8.92 12.37 -23.28
N GLN A 161 -7.73 12.21 -22.72
CA GLN A 161 -7.36 11.06 -21.87
C GLN A 161 -7.75 11.34 -20.42
N TRP A 162 -9.03 11.13 -20.11
CA TRP A 162 -9.59 11.37 -18.77
C TRP A 162 -9.31 10.24 -17.76
N TRP A 163 -8.93 9.05 -18.24
CA TRP A 163 -8.67 7.89 -17.39
C TRP A 163 -7.65 8.12 -16.24
N PRO A 164 -6.58 8.95 -16.35
CA PRO A 164 -5.62 9.17 -15.27
C PRO A 164 -6.22 9.89 -14.06
N LEU A 165 -7.34 10.60 -14.24
CA LEU A 165 -8.03 11.24 -13.13
C LEU A 165 -8.53 10.23 -12.10
N ILE A 166 -8.80 8.99 -12.51
CA ILE A 166 -9.27 7.95 -11.59
C ILE A 166 -8.16 7.59 -10.57
N PRO A 167 -6.96 7.12 -10.98
CA PRO A 167 -5.86 6.91 -10.04
C PRO A 167 -5.50 8.17 -9.26
N ALA A 168 -5.43 9.33 -9.91
CA ALA A 168 -5.08 10.58 -9.23
C ALA A 168 -6.07 10.91 -8.10
N TYR A 169 -7.37 10.81 -8.38
CA TYR A 169 -8.43 11.07 -7.40
C TYR A 169 -8.33 10.12 -6.20
N VAL A 170 -8.19 8.81 -6.45
CA VAL A 170 -8.12 7.81 -5.38
C VAL A 170 -6.89 8.05 -4.52
N LEU A 171 -5.71 8.24 -5.13
CA LEU A 171 -4.46 8.49 -4.41
C LEU A 171 -4.51 9.77 -3.57
N LEU A 172 -5.03 10.87 -4.14
CA LEU A 172 -5.18 12.13 -3.39
C LEU A 172 -6.19 12.00 -2.26
N SER A 173 -7.29 11.30 -2.48
CA SER A 173 -8.33 11.16 -1.45
C SER A 173 -7.84 10.29 -0.29
N ILE A 174 -7.13 9.19 -0.56
CA ILE A 174 -6.48 8.39 0.49
C ILE A 174 -5.34 9.17 1.15
N GLY A 175 -4.57 9.95 0.39
CA GLY A 175 -3.56 10.84 0.95
C GLY A 175 -4.15 11.87 1.93
N ILE A 176 -5.33 12.42 1.64
CA ILE A 176 -6.06 13.34 2.52
C ILE A 176 -6.68 12.62 3.73
N MET A 177 -7.02 11.35 3.60
CA MET A 177 -7.61 10.57 4.70
C MET A 177 -6.69 10.52 5.94
N ILE A 178 -5.40 10.32 5.73
CA ILE A 178 -4.40 10.15 6.78
C ILE A 178 -4.34 11.36 7.72
N PRO A 179 -4.21 12.62 7.24
CA PRO A 179 -4.25 13.77 8.15
C PRO A 179 -5.64 14.01 8.73
N LEU A 180 -6.72 13.57 8.09
CA LEU A 180 -8.06 13.62 8.67
C LEU A 180 -8.20 12.69 9.89
N GLU A 181 -7.57 11.53 9.83
CA GLU A 181 -7.46 10.57 10.94
C GLU A 181 -6.59 11.15 12.07
N GLU A 182 -5.40 11.64 11.73
CA GLU A 182 -4.46 12.24 12.70
C GLU A 182 -5.06 13.45 13.44
N LEU A 183 -5.85 14.28 12.74
CA LEU A 183 -6.54 15.43 13.35
C LEU A 183 -7.81 15.04 14.15
N GLY A 184 -8.16 13.75 14.21
CA GLY A 184 -9.37 13.26 14.88
C GLY A 184 -10.68 13.66 14.20
N VAL A 185 -10.63 14.11 12.94
CA VAL A 185 -11.82 14.44 12.13
C VAL A 185 -12.48 13.16 11.61
N LEU A 186 -11.67 12.16 11.26
CA LEU A 186 -12.10 10.84 10.83
C LEU A 186 -11.71 9.82 11.90
N SER A 187 -12.66 9.08 12.44
CA SER A 187 -12.35 7.99 13.38
C SER A 187 -11.84 6.76 12.63
N ASP A 188 -10.99 5.97 13.30
CA ASP A 188 -10.44 4.71 12.79
C ASP A 188 -11.53 3.76 12.28
N PHE A 189 -12.70 3.76 12.94
CA PHE A 189 -13.85 2.94 12.53
C PHE A 189 -14.50 3.40 11.22
N LEU A 190 -14.37 4.68 10.87
CA LEU A 190 -14.89 5.26 9.63
C LEU A 190 -13.91 5.16 8.46
N VAL A 191 -12.63 4.88 8.72
CA VAL A 191 -11.59 4.71 7.68
C VAL A 191 -12.00 3.68 6.61
N PRO A 192 -12.47 2.46 6.94
CA PRO A 192 -12.90 1.50 5.93
C PRO A 192 -14.06 2.03 5.07
N ALA A 193 -15.05 2.68 5.68
CA ALA A 193 -16.17 3.26 4.97
C ALA A 193 -15.70 4.36 4.01
N TYR A 194 -14.82 5.25 4.48
CA TYR A 194 -14.22 6.31 3.69
C TYR A 194 -13.53 5.77 2.43
N VAL A 195 -12.64 4.78 2.58
CA VAL A 195 -11.90 4.18 1.46
C VAL A 195 -12.85 3.55 0.45
N MET A 196 -13.88 2.84 0.91
CA MET A 196 -14.88 2.22 0.02
C MET A 196 -15.64 3.27 -0.81
N PHE A 197 -16.06 4.39 -0.21
CA PHE A 197 -16.74 5.46 -0.94
C PHE A 197 -15.81 6.17 -1.92
N VAL A 198 -14.56 6.44 -1.54
CA VAL A 198 -13.55 7.01 -2.43
C VAL A 198 -13.35 6.12 -3.66
N ILE A 199 -13.25 4.81 -3.49
CA ILE A 199 -13.09 3.89 -4.62
C ILE A 199 -14.38 3.80 -5.47
N ALA A 200 -15.56 3.90 -4.86
CA ALA A 200 -16.84 3.81 -5.55
C ALA A 200 -17.09 5.02 -6.49
N ILE A 201 -16.70 6.22 -6.08
CA ILE A 201 -16.98 7.48 -6.80
C ILE A 201 -16.53 7.45 -8.27
N PRO A 202 -15.27 7.06 -8.60
CA PRO A 202 -14.83 6.94 -9.98
C PRO A 202 -15.73 6.08 -10.86
N PHE A 203 -16.24 4.95 -10.36
CA PHE A 203 -17.13 4.07 -11.11
C PHE A 203 -18.45 4.76 -11.44
N PHE A 204 -19.05 5.46 -10.48
CA PHE A 204 -20.26 6.24 -10.74
C PHE A 204 -20.00 7.38 -11.74
N VAL A 205 -18.85 8.05 -11.65
CA VAL A 205 -18.45 9.07 -12.62
C VAL A 205 -18.33 8.49 -14.04
N VAL A 206 -17.74 7.29 -14.19
CA VAL A 206 -17.68 6.58 -15.48
C VAL A 206 -19.08 6.31 -16.02
N TYR A 207 -19.98 5.78 -15.18
CA TYR A 207 -21.36 5.48 -15.57
C TYR A 207 -22.13 6.75 -15.97
N ILE A 208 -22.06 7.82 -15.17
CA ILE A 208 -22.74 9.10 -15.46
C ILE A 208 -22.25 9.69 -16.79
N ARG A 209 -20.95 9.58 -17.08
CA ARG A 209 -20.37 10.09 -18.33
C ARG A 209 -20.78 9.30 -19.56
N ASN A 210 -21.01 7.99 -19.42
CA ASN A 210 -21.50 7.15 -20.49
C ASN A 210 -22.51 6.11 -19.97
N PRO A 211 -23.80 6.48 -19.83
CA PRO A 211 -24.82 5.59 -19.26
C PRO A 211 -25.07 4.31 -20.07
N LYS A 212 -24.52 4.21 -21.29
CA LYS A 212 -24.55 2.98 -22.07
C LYS A 212 -23.59 1.91 -21.51
N GLN A 213 -22.57 2.32 -20.75
CA GLN A 213 -21.62 1.41 -20.10
C GLN A 213 -22.09 1.12 -18.68
N TRP A 214 -22.89 0.07 -18.50
CA TRP A 214 -23.48 -0.32 -17.21
C TRP A 214 -22.51 -1.03 -16.26
N TRP A 215 -21.42 -1.59 -16.80
CA TRP A 215 -20.44 -2.36 -16.02
C TRP A 215 -19.90 -1.65 -14.76
N PRO A 216 -19.70 -0.31 -14.69
CA PRO A 216 -19.17 0.35 -13.49
C PRO A 216 -20.13 0.34 -12.31
N LEU A 217 -21.45 0.20 -12.55
CA LEU A 217 -22.43 0.17 -11.46
C LEU A 217 -22.25 -1.03 -10.54
N ILE A 218 -21.72 -2.14 -11.06
CA ILE A 218 -21.49 -3.35 -10.28
C ILE A 218 -20.38 -3.11 -9.23
N PRO A 219 -19.13 -2.79 -9.60
CA PRO A 219 -18.09 -2.51 -8.61
C PRO A 219 -18.43 -1.27 -7.77
N GLY A 220 -18.95 -0.19 -8.37
CA GLY A 220 -19.35 1.01 -7.61
C GLY A 220 -20.45 0.72 -6.59
N GLY A 221 -21.45 -0.08 -6.95
CA GLY A 221 -22.53 -0.49 -6.06
C GLY A 221 -22.05 -1.43 -4.95
N ILE A 222 -21.20 -2.40 -5.26
CA ILE A 222 -20.60 -3.31 -4.25
C ILE A 222 -19.78 -2.52 -3.24
N MET A 223 -18.86 -1.66 -3.70
CA MET A 223 -18.05 -0.82 -2.81
C MET A 223 -18.93 0.08 -1.94
N THR A 224 -19.98 0.68 -2.53
CA THR A 224 -20.96 1.49 -1.77
C THR A 224 -21.70 0.67 -0.71
N ALA A 225 -22.15 -0.54 -1.04
CA ALA A 225 -22.84 -1.41 -0.10
C ALA A 225 -21.92 -1.83 1.07
N ILE A 226 -20.65 -2.12 0.78
CA ILE A 226 -19.64 -2.43 1.80
C ILE A 226 -19.38 -1.20 2.69
N GLY A 227 -19.20 -0.02 2.09
CA GLY A 227 -19.01 1.24 2.83
C GLY A 227 -20.19 1.55 3.75
N LEU A 228 -21.43 1.41 3.26
CA LEU A 228 -22.65 1.54 4.06
C LEU A 228 -22.72 0.51 5.19
N SER A 229 -22.26 -0.72 4.95
CA SER A 229 -22.24 -1.77 5.99
C SER A 229 -21.31 -1.37 7.14
N PHE A 230 -20.14 -0.80 6.86
CA PHE A 230 -19.24 -0.27 7.90
C PHE A 230 -19.90 0.87 8.70
N LEU A 231 -20.60 1.80 8.04
CA LEU A 231 -21.35 2.86 8.73
C LEU A 231 -22.46 2.29 9.64
N LEU A 232 -23.16 1.24 9.20
CA LEU A 232 -24.19 0.59 10.00
C LEU A 232 -23.61 -0.13 11.21
N VAL A 233 -22.47 -0.81 11.04
CA VAL A 233 -21.75 -1.45 12.16
C VAL A 233 -21.35 -0.40 13.18
N GLU A 234 -20.79 0.73 12.74
CA GLU A 234 -20.40 1.82 13.63
C GLU A 234 -21.61 2.39 14.39
N ALA A 235 -22.71 2.68 13.70
CA ALA A 235 -23.94 3.12 14.35
C ALA A 235 -24.46 2.09 15.37
N PHE A 236 -24.39 0.81 15.04
CA PHE A 236 -24.83 -0.27 15.91
C PHE A 236 -23.98 -0.38 17.19
N GLN A 237 -22.68 -0.08 17.13
CA GLN A 237 -21.81 -0.05 18.32
C GLN A 237 -22.29 0.93 19.39
N TYR A 238 -22.97 2.01 19.00
CA TYR A 238 -23.55 2.97 19.95
C TYR A 238 -25.01 2.65 20.28
N VAL A 239 -25.79 2.26 19.29
CA VAL A 239 -27.22 1.98 19.45
C VAL A 239 -27.45 0.75 20.34
N PHE A 240 -26.65 -0.31 20.18
CA PHE A 240 -26.83 -1.54 20.92
C PHE A 240 -26.62 -1.36 22.45
N PRO A 241 -25.49 -0.78 22.93
CA PRO A 241 -25.33 -0.49 24.35
C PRO A 241 -26.41 0.45 24.90
N ALA A 242 -26.80 1.48 24.14
CA ALA A 242 -27.87 2.39 24.56
C ALA A 242 -29.20 1.66 24.76
N LEU A 243 -29.57 0.75 23.84
CA LEU A 243 -30.76 -0.09 23.99
C LEU A 243 -30.68 -1.00 25.21
N VAL A 244 -29.53 -1.64 25.46
CA VAL A 244 -29.33 -2.48 26.65
C VAL A 244 -29.46 -1.67 27.94
N ILE A 245 -28.89 -0.46 27.99
CA ILE A 245 -29.02 0.45 29.14
C ILE A 245 -30.48 0.83 29.38
N LEU A 246 -31.21 1.22 28.32
CA LEU A 246 -32.62 1.59 28.41
C LEU A 246 -33.49 0.42 28.88
N VAL A 247 -33.26 -0.78 28.35
CA VAL A 247 -33.95 -2.00 28.78
C VAL A 247 -33.64 -2.32 30.25
N GLY A 248 -32.37 -2.20 30.66
CA GLY A 248 -31.97 -2.38 32.05
C GLY A 248 -32.65 -1.39 33.00
N PHE A 249 -32.69 -0.10 32.62
CA PHE A 249 -33.38 0.94 33.38
C PHE A 249 -34.89 0.67 33.48
N TRP A 250 -35.52 0.22 32.39
CA TRP A 250 -36.93 -0.15 32.38
C TRP A 250 -37.23 -1.34 33.32
N ILE A 251 -36.37 -2.36 33.33
CA ILE A 251 -36.49 -3.50 34.25
C ILE A 251 -36.38 -3.03 35.72
N LEU A 252 -35.42 -2.16 36.03
CA LEU A 252 -35.23 -1.61 37.38
C LEU A 252 -36.45 -0.81 37.84
N ILE A 253 -37.00 0.08 37.00
CA ILE A 253 -38.22 0.83 37.36
C ILE A 253 -39.38 -0.15 37.62
N ARG A 254 -39.52 -1.16 36.76
CA ARG A 254 -40.58 -2.15 36.90
C ARG A 254 -40.43 -2.99 38.17
N SER A 255 -39.21 -3.30 38.60
CA SER A 255 -38.98 -4.05 39.85
C SER A 255 -39.38 -3.27 41.09
N PHE A 256 -39.12 -1.96 41.15
CA PHE A 256 -39.54 -1.12 42.29
C PHE A 256 -41.06 -0.83 42.31
N THR A 257 -41.74 -1.00 41.18
CA THR A 257 -43.19 -0.77 41.09
C THR A 257 -44.01 -2.02 41.48
N ARG A 258 -43.40 -3.21 41.49
CA ARG A 258 -44.01 -4.39 42.11
C ARG A 258 -43.87 -4.28 43.63
N LYS A 259 -44.87 -3.67 44.28
CA LYS A 259 -45.12 -3.91 45.70
C LYS A 259 -45.42 -5.39 45.87
N GLU A 260 -44.53 -6.13 46.50
CA GLU A 260 -44.89 -7.43 47.09
C GLU A 260 -46.07 -7.19 48.03
N PRO A 261 -47.17 -7.96 47.91
CA PRO A 261 -48.16 -7.99 48.98
C PRO A 261 -47.45 -8.54 50.22
N LEU A 262 -47.38 -7.76 51.30
CA LEU A 262 -47.18 -8.33 52.63
C LEU A 262 -48.37 -9.28 52.91
N GLY A 263 -48.12 -10.58 52.97
CA GLY A 263 -49.06 -11.62 53.39
C GLY A 263 -48.56 -12.99 52.89
N ASP A 264 -48.24 -13.99 53.70
CA ASP A 264 -48.70 -14.29 55.06
C ASP A 264 -47.57 -14.95 55.89
N GLU A 265 -47.51 -14.58 57.17
CA GLU A 265 -46.77 -15.30 58.22
C GLU A 265 -47.32 -16.74 58.40
N PRO A 266 -46.51 -17.68 58.94
CA PRO A 266 -46.74 -19.11 58.84
C PRO A 266 -47.91 -19.58 59.72
N SER A 267 -48.85 -20.33 59.15
CA SER A 267 -49.89 -21.02 59.92
C SER A 267 -49.26 -22.11 60.80
N LEU A 268 -49.19 -21.86 62.11
CA LEU A 268 -48.86 -22.84 63.14
C LEU A 268 -49.80 -24.06 63.04
N PRO A 269 -49.32 -25.30 63.26
CA PRO A 269 -50.19 -26.46 63.33
C PRO A 269 -51.11 -26.34 64.56
N ALA A 270 -52.41 -26.45 64.33
CA ALA A 270 -53.44 -26.40 65.36
C ALA A 270 -53.21 -27.49 66.42
N GLU A 271 -53.19 -27.07 67.69
CA GLU A 271 -53.36 -27.95 68.84
C GLU A 271 -54.63 -28.79 68.67
N VAL A 272 -54.47 -30.11 68.61
CA VAL A 272 -55.59 -31.06 68.76
C VAL A 272 -55.97 -31.06 70.23
N GLY A 273 -57.04 -30.35 70.56
CA GLY A 273 -57.65 -30.40 71.88
C GLY A 273 -58.11 -31.82 72.21
N GLU A 274 -57.48 -32.39 73.23
CA GLU A 274 -58.03 -33.45 74.07
C GLU A 274 -59.42 -33.05 74.58
N GLY A 275 -60.33 -34.03 74.65
CA GLY A 275 -61.53 -33.90 75.45
C GLY A 275 -62.69 -34.77 75.00
N ASP A 276 -62.61 -36.04 75.41
CA ASP A 276 -63.72 -36.77 76.03
C ASP A 276 -64.85 -37.33 75.12
N LEU A 277 -65.35 -38.56 75.28
CA LEU A 277 -65.18 -39.63 76.27
C LEU A 277 -65.91 -40.90 75.74
N GLN A 278 -65.45 -42.07 76.17
CA GLN A 278 -66.21 -43.29 76.50
C GLN A 278 -67.21 -43.89 75.48
N SER A 279 -66.94 -45.13 75.04
CA SER A 279 -67.47 -46.37 75.67
C SER A 279 -67.23 -47.57 74.74
N ASP A 280 -66.55 -48.62 75.22
CA ASP A 280 -66.99 -50.02 75.07
C ASP A 280 -66.03 -50.95 75.85
N GLU A 281 -66.63 -51.59 76.86
CA GLU A 281 -66.23 -52.77 77.68
C GLU A 281 -65.02 -52.69 78.64
#